data_AF-A0A8C8VK09-F1
#
_entry.id   AF-A0A8C8VK09-F1
#
_cell.length_a   1.000
_cell.length_b   1.000
_cell.length_c   1.000
_cell.angle_alpha   90.00
_cell.angle_beta   90.00
_cell.angle_gamma   90.00
#
_symmetry.space_group_name_H-M   'P 1'
#
loop_
_entity.id
_entity.type
_entity.pdbx_description
1 polymer ?
#
loop_
_entity_poly.entity_id
_entity_poly.type
_entity_poly.pdbx_seq_one_letter_code
_entity_poly.pdbx_strand_id
1 'polypeptide(L)'
;MCVWQATGIIHTVLEKYGSYESFEAATGGRLLSKCQIWSVIRKYMQKEGCVGEVVVHLTEDLLSQAVMMVENSRPTLAINLSGARQYWLEGMLRHEIGTHYIRGVNNARQPWHSMEGRKQYGLKPANPTEEGLASLHSVLFRKQPFLWRAALLYYTVHQASHMSFSSLFQHLEQYVQDARVRWEYCVRAKRGQADTSQPGCFSKDQVYLDGILRILRYRQTIDFRLLAALGKVSYEDVNHLKTFGVLEEARIPHFMQDLERYRQQLDHIITTNRLNEEELEQLLPD
;
A
#
# COMPACT_ATOMS: atom_id res chain seq x y z
N MET A 1 -18.08 -2.12 -8.09
CA MET A 1 -17.87 -0.65 -8.10
C MET A 1 -16.41 -0.27 -8.33
N CYS A 2 -15.44 -0.80 -7.57
CA CYS A 2 -14.05 -0.33 -7.66
C CYS A 2 -13.32 -0.59 -9.01
N VAL A 3 -13.84 -1.44 -9.90
CA VAL A 3 -13.21 -1.65 -11.22
C VAL A 3 -13.26 -0.38 -12.09
N TRP A 4 -14.34 0.40 -12.01
CA TRP A 4 -14.48 1.66 -12.74
C TRP A 4 -13.44 2.69 -12.29
N GLN A 5 -13.21 2.80 -10.98
CA GLN A 5 -12.19 3.68 -10.42
C GLN A 5 -10.79 3.20 -10.75
N ALA A 6 -10.54 1.89 -10.70
CA ALA A 6 -9.29 1.31 -11.16
C ALA A 6 -9.02 1.69 -12.62
N THR A 7 -10.00 1.53 -13.52
CA THR A 7 -9.86 1.92 -14.93
C THR A 7 -9.67 3.43 -15.11
N GLY A 8 -10.37 4.26 -14.34
CA GLY A 8 -10.22 5.73 -14.39
C GLY A 8 -8.81 6.19 -14.00
N ILE A 9 -8.24 5.60 -12.94
CA ILE A 9 -6.85 5.87 -12.52
C ILE A 9 -5.86 5.43 -13.62
N ILE A 10 -6.04 4.22 -14.17
CA ILE A 10 -5.18 3.69 -15.24
C ILE A 10 -5.24 4.63 -16.46
N HIS A 11 -6.43 5.00 -16.93
CA HIS A 11 -6.60 5.91 -18.06
C HIS A 11 -6.02 7.29 -17.79
N THR A 12 -6.18 7.85 -16.58
CA THR A 12 -5.58 9.15 -16.23
C THR A 12 -4.06 9.13 -16.36
N VAL A 13 -3.41 8.02 -15.99
CA VAL A 13 -1.95 7.86 -16.18
C VAL A 13 -1.60 7.71 -17.66
N LEU A 14 -2.35 6.91 -18.42
CA LEU A 14 -2.10 6.68 -19.84
C LEU A 14 -2.34 7.94 -20.69
N GLU A 15 -3.34 8.75 -20.38
CA GLU A 15 -3.56 10.06 -21.01
C GLU A 15 -2.34 10.97 -20.85
N LYS A 16 -1.66 10.90 -19.71
CA LYS A 16 -0.52 11.76 -19.39
C LYS A 16 0.81 11.23 -19.90
N TYR A 17 1.01 9.92 -19.89
CA TYR A 17 2.33 9.29 -20.15
C TYR A 17 2.34 8.33 -21.35
N GLY A 18 1.19 7.96 -21.90
CA GLY A 18 1.05 7.03 -23.02
C GLY A 18 1.20 5.55 -22.65
N SER A 19 2.12 5.21 -21.76
CA SER A 19 2.34 3.82 -21.27
C SER A 19 2.82 3.79 -19.83
N TYR A 20 2.80 2.59 -19.23
CA TYR A 20 3.41 2.35 -17.92
C TYR A 20 4.90 2.70 -17.90
N GLU A 21 5.65 2.31 -18.94
CA GLU A 21 7.11 2.47 -19.00
C GLU A 21 7.50 3.94 -19.00
N SER A 22 6.75 4.76 -19.75
CA SER A 22 6.93 6.22 -19.75
C SER A 22 6.57 6.82 -18.40
N PHE A 23 5.51 6.34 -17.74
CA PHE A 23 5.15 6.76 -16.39
C PHE A 23 6.23 6.39 -15.36
N GLU A 24 6.75 5.17 -15.41
CA GLU A 24 7.82 4.69 -14.55
C GLU A 24 9.10 5.50 -14.76
N ALA A 25 9.52 5.71 -16.01
CA ALA A 25 10.71 6.48 -16.33
C ALA A 25 10.58 7.93 -15.81
N ALA A 26 9.42 8.56 -15.99
CA ALA A 26 9.18 9.94 -15.59
C ALA A 26 9.06 10.14 -14.07
N THR A 27 8.54 9.15 -13.34
CA THR A 27 8.19 9.32 -11.92
C THR A 27 9.02 8.50 -10.95
N GLY A 28 9.66 7.41 -11.41
CA GLY A 28 10.52 6.55 -10.60
C GLY A 28 11.95 7.04 -10.48
N GLY A 29 12.46 7.72 -11.50
CA GLY A 29 13.87 8.06 -11.59
C GLY A 29 14.75 6.83 -11.83
N ARG A 30 16.07 7.00 -11.66
CA ARG A 30 17.03 5.91 -11.92
C ARG A 30 16.95 4.80 -10.88
N LEU A 31 17.34 3.60 -11.29
CA LEU A 31 17.63 2.50 -10.36
C LEU A 31 18.81 2.86 -9.45
N LEU A 32 18.72 2.47 -8.19
CA LEU A 32 19.72 2.76 -7.18
C LEU A 32 20.69 1.59 -7.02
N SER A 33 21.97 1.90 -6.79
CA SER A 33 22.96 0.93 -6.34
C SER A 33 22.70 0.48 -4.90
N LYS A 34 23.22 -0.70 -4.50
CA LYS A 34 23.13 -1.21 -3.12
C LYS A 34 23.57 -0.17 -2.08
N CYS A 35 24.67 0.54 -2.33
CA CYS A 35 25.17 1.59 -1.43
C CYS A 35 24.19 2.76 -1.28
N GLN A 36 23.55 3.19 -2.37
CA GLN A 36 22.55 4.26 -2.33
C GLN A 36 21.30 3.81 -1.59
N ILE A 37 20.83 2.58 -1.84
CA ILE A 37 19.68 1.99 -1.14
C ILE A 37 19.93 1.99 0.38
N TRP A 38 21.09 1.47 0.81
CA TRP A 38 21.50 1.48 2.22
C TRP A 38 21.57 2.87 2.84
N SER A 39 22.05 3.87 2.09
CA SER A 39 22.09 5.26 2.55
C SER A 39 20.68 5.80 2.84
N VAL A 40 19.73 5.56 1.93
CA VAL A 40 18.33 5.98 2.09
C VAL A 40 17.67 5.27 3.27
N ILE A 41 17.85 3.94 3.39
CA ILE A 41 17.31 3.14 4.50
C ILE A 41 17.81 3.67 5.84
N ARG A 42 19.13 3.84 6.01
CA ARG A 42 19.70 4.32 7.28
C ARG A 42 19.15 5.68 7.67
N LYS A 43 19.08 6.60 6.70
CA LYS A 43 18.52 7.93 6.91
C LYS A 43 17.05 7.86 7.31
N TYR A 44 16.26 7.00 6.68
CA TYR A 44 14.84 6.82 7.01
C TYR A 44 14.66 6.23 8.41
N MET A 45 15.37 5.15 8.76
CA MET A 45 15.31 4.54 10.09
C MET A 45 15.75 5.49 11.19
N GLN A 46 16.74 6.36 10.92
CA GLN A 46 17.16 7.40 11.86
C GLN A 46 16.05 8.42 12.10
N LYS A 47 15.33 8.86 11.04
CA LYS A 47 14.18 9.77 11.18
C LYS A 47 13.04 9.16 12.00
N GLU A 48 12.77 7.87 11.80
CA GLU A 48 11.71 7.15 12.53
C GLU A 48 12.17 6.64 13.90
N GLY A 49 13.44 6.85 14.27
CA GLY A 49 13.99 6.43 15.56
C GLY A 49 14.07 4.91 15.78
N CYS A 50 14.14 4.10 14.71
CA CYS A 50 14.09 2.64 14.78
C CYS A 50 15.38 1.95 14.30
N VAL A 51 16.52 2.67 14.34
CA VAL A 51 17.83 2.11 13.95
C VAL A 51 18.17 0.91 14.82
N GLY A 52 18.47 -0.23 14.18
CA GLY A 52 18.79 -1.48 14.87
C GLY A 52 17.57 -2.32 15.27
N GLU A 53 16.34 -1.79 15.15
CA GLU A 53 15.12 -2.54 15.49
C GLU A 53 14.60 -3.38 14.31
N VAL A 54 14.91 -2.99 13.07
CA VAL A 54 14.51 -3.70 11.84
C VAL A 54 15.76 -4.20 11.12
N VAL A 55 15.80 -5.50 10.84
CA VAL A 55 16.82 -6.11 9.98
C VAL A 55 16.44 -5.85 8.53
N VAL A 56 17.38 -5.44 7.69
CA VAL A 56 17.11 -5.19 6.27
C VAL A 56 17.91 -6.14 5.40
N HIS A 57 17.22 -6.78 4.44
CA HIS A 57 17.80 -7.68 3.47
C HIS A 57 17.52 -7.17 2.05
N LEU A 58 18.54 -7.11 1.20
CA LEU A 58 18.39 -6.74 -0.21
C LEU A 58 18.50 -7.99 -1.07
N THR A 59 17.49 -8.23 -1.90
CA THR A 59 17.36 -9.46 -2.71
C THR A 59 16.80 -9.14 -4.10
N GLU A 60 16.92 -10.08 -5.03
CA GLU A 60 16.26 -10.05 -6.35
C GLU A 60 15.09 -11.05 -6.43
N ASP A 61 14.93 -11.90 -5.41
CA ASP A 61 14.02 -13.06 -5.40
C ASP A 61 12.64 -12.73 -4.81
N LEU A 62 12.17 -11.50 -4.94
CA LEU A 62 10.85 -11.07 -4.45
C LEU A 62 9.91 -10.73 -5.59
N LEU A 63 8.70 -11.32 -5.55
CA LEU A 63 7.57 -10.91 -6.41
C LEU A 63 6.97 -9.54 -6.02
N SER A 64 7.30 -9.00 -4.85
CA SER A 64 6.92 -7.66 -4.41
C SER A 64 8.13 -6.73 -4.40
N GLN A 65 7.89 -5.43 -4.37
CA GLN A 65 8.97 -4.44 -4.25
C GLN A 65 9.66 -4.51 -2.88
N ALA A 66 8.90 -4.85 -1.84
CA ALA A 66 9.40 -5.15 -0.51
C ALA A 66 8.38 -6.00 0.25
N VAL A 67 8.79 -6.50 1.41
CA VAL A 67 7.91 -7.12 2.38
C VAL A 67 8.49 -6.98 3.79
N MET A 68 7.65 -6.56 4.74
CA MET A 68 7.92 -6.63 6.17
C MET A 68 7.44 -7.96 6.74
N MET A 69 8.34 -8.69 7.40
CA MET A 69 8.08 -9.99 8.04
C MET A 69 8.64 -10.00 9.46
N VAL A 70 8.29 -11.01 10.25
CA VAL A 70 8.94 -11.29 11.53
C VAL A 70 9.65 -12.63 11.40
N GLU A 71 10.98 -12.60 11.39
CA GLU A 71 11.83 -13.79 11.31
C GLU A 71 12.62 -13.92 12.62
N ASN A 72 12.55 -15.08 13.26
CA ASN A 72 13.23 -15.33 14.54
C ASN A 72 12.96 -14.23 15.60
N SER A 73 11.69 -13.82 15.71
CA SER A 73 11.24 -12.73 16.60
C SER A 73 11.85 -11.35 16.29
N ARG A 74 12.45 -11.17 15.10
CA ARG A 74 12.99 -9.89 14.64
C ARG A 74 12.22 -9.37 13.42
N PRO A 75 11.76 -8.12 13.46
CA PRO A 75 11.23 -7.44 12.27
C PRO A 75 12.30 -7.43 11.17
N THR A 76 11.96 -8.00 10.01
CA THR A 76 12.85 -8.14 8.86
C THR A 76 12.17 -7.57 7.63
N LEU A 77 12.82 -6.58 7.02
CA LEU A 77 12.42 -5.93 5.78
C LEU A 77 13.26 -6.49 4.64
N ALA A 78 12.63 -7.23 3.73
CA ALA A 78 13.26 -7.64 2.47
C ALA A 78 12.88 -6.66 1.35
N ILE A 79 13.87 -6.16 0.60
CA ILE A 79 13.67 -5.19 -0.48
C ILE A 79 14.18 -5.77 -1.80
N ASN A 80 13.35 -5.67 -2.84
CA ASN A 80 13.74 -6.05 -4.19
C ASN A 80 14.64 -4.97 -4.82
N LEU A 81 15.86 -5.37 -5.17
CA LEU A 81 16.85 -4.51 -5.84
C LEU A 81 16.37 -4.00 -7.20
N SER A 82 15.62 -4.81 -7.96
CA SER A 82 15.14 -4.44 -9.29
C SER A 82 14.07 -3.33 -9.26
N GLY A 83 13.37 -3.18 -8.12
CA GLY A 83 12.32 -2.17 -7.92
C GLY A 83 12.78 -0.91 -7.19
N ALA A 84 14.04 -0.84 -6.74
CA ALA A 84 14.54 0.23 -5.88
C ALA A 84 14.93 1.48 -6.69
N ARG A 85 13.94 2.32 -6.99
CA ARG A 85 14.12 3.56 -7.76
C ARG A 85 14.23 4.82 -6.89
N GLN A 86 15.01 5.79 -7.36
CA GLN A 86 15.38 7.01 -6.62
C GLN A 86 14.19 7.75 -5.99
N TYR A 87 13.10 7.93 -6.71
CA TYR A 87 11.95 8.71 -6.25
C TYR A 87 10.85 7.87 -5.59
N TRP A 88 10.99 6.54 -5.60
CA TRP A 88 9.98 5.62 -5.06
C TRP A 88 10.43 4.94 -3.76
N LEU A 89 11.73 4.76 -3.54
CA LEU A 89 12.27 4.02 -2.41
C LEU A 89 11.79 4.56 -1.05
N GLU A 90 11.82 5.88 -0.82
CA GLU A 90 11.32 6.45 0.45
C GLU A 90 9.81 6.27 0.63
N GLY A 91 9.03 6.12 -0.45
CA GLY A 91 7.64 5.70 -0.38
C GLY A 91 7.47 4.24 0.07
N MET A 92 8.27 3.34 -0.49
CA MET A 92 8.29 1.95 -0.04
C MET A 92 8.70 1.82 1.44
N LEU A 93 9.65 2.63 1.92
CA LEU A 93 10.01 2.65 3.34
C LEU A 93 8.87 3.18 4.22
N ARG A 94 8.10 4.17 3.76
CA ARG A 94 6.86 4.62 4.46
C ARG A 94 5.78 3.54 4.48
N HIS A 95 5.67 2.74 3.42
CA HIS A 95 4.77 1.59 3.37
C HIS A 95 5.18 0.54 4.44
N GLU A 96 6.41 0.04 4.36
CA GLU A 96 6.84 -1.09 5.18
C GLU A 96 7.18 -0.69 6.62
N ILE A 97 8.00 0.36 6.80
CA ILE A 97 8.44 0.81 8.12
C ILE A 97 7.42 1.78 8.71
N GLY A 98 7.13 2.84 7.96
CA GLY A 98 6.24 3.93 8.41
C GLY A 98 4.81 3.48 8.73
N THR A 99 4.33 2.41 8.09
CA THR A 99 2.99 1.87 8.32
C THR A 99 3.07 0.54 9.07
N HIS A 100 3.48 -0.53 8.40
CA HIS A 100 3.31 -1.88 8.95
C HIS A 100 4.11 -2.12 10.22
N TYR A 101 5.37 -1.69 10.23
CA TYR A 101 6.24 -1.87 11.39
C TYR A 101 5.82 -0.99 12.56
N ILE A 102 5.72 0.34 12.37
CA ILE A 102 5.35 1.27 13.46
C ILE A 102 3.97 0.92 14.03
N ARG A 103 2.97 0.64 13.19
CA ARG A 103 1.64 0.21 13.67
C ARG A 103 1.69 -1.16 14.33
N GLY A 104 2.59 -2.05 13.90
CA GLY A 104 2.86 -3.32 14.58
C GLY A 104 3.41 -3.12 15.99
N VAL A 105 4.38 -2.22 16.17
CA VAL A 105 4.94 -1.84 17.49
C VAL A 105 3.86 -1.27 18.39
N ASN A 106 3.06 -0.34 17.88
CA ASN A 106 1.95 0.23 18.65
C ASN A 106 0.90 -0.84 19.00
N ASN A 107 0.55 -1.71 18.06
CA ASN A 107 -0.41 -2.80 18.27
C ASN A 107 0.02 -3.75 19.37
N ALA A 108 1.31 -4.06 19.48
CA ALA A 108 1.84 -4.99 20.49
C ALA A 108 1.61 -4.53 21.93
N ARG A 109 1.38 -3.22 22.14
CA ARG A 109 1.09 -2.62 23.45
C ARG A 109 -0.41 -2.59 23.77
N GLN A 110 -1.27 -2.90 22.81
CA GLN A 110 -2.70 -2.74 22.98
C GLN A 110 -3.37 -3.95 23.66
N PRO A 111 -4.48 -3.75 24.38
CA PRO A 111 -5.29 -4.84 24.92
C PRO A 111 -5.77 -5.84 23.85
N TRP A 112 -5.90 -5.40 22.59
CA TRP A 112 -6.31 -6.21 21.44
C TRP A 112 -5.15 -6.71 20.57
N HIS A 113 -3.92 -6.75 21.10
CA HIS A 113 -2.78 -7.29 20.35
C HIS A 113 -2.96 -8.79 20.00
N SER A 114 -3.72 -9.54 20.82
CA SER A 114 -4.06 -10.96 20.63
C SER A 114 -5.44 -11.16 20.01
N MET A 115 -5.70 -12.37 19.49
CA MET A 115 -7.01 -12.71 18.90
C MET A 115 -8.14 -12.65 19.93
N GLU A 116 -7.87 -13.07 21.16
CA GLU A 116 -8.79 -13.01 22.29
C GLU A 116 -9.15 -11.56 22.61
N GLY A 117 -8.15 -10.68 22.67
CA GLY A 117 -8.36 -9.25 22.86
C GLY A 117 -9.19 -8.66 21.71
N ARG A 118 -8.86 -8.96 20.45
CA ARG A 118 -9.66 -8.49 19.30
C ARG A 118 -11.14 -8.89 19.43
N LYS A 119 -11.43 -10.11 19.88
CA LYS A 119 -12.81 -10.58 20.12
C LYS A 119 -13.47 -9.86 21.29
N GLN A 120 -12.76 -9.70 22.41
CA GLN A 120 -13.27 -9.04 23.61
C GLN A 120 -13.73 -7.60 23.34
N TYR A 121 -12.98 -6.87 22.51
CA TYR A 121 -13.28 -5.49 22.14
C TYR A 121 -14.10 -5.36 20.85
N GLY A 122 -14.54 -6.47 20.25
CA GLY A 122 -15.40 -6.48 19.06
C GLY A 122 -14.78 -5.85 17.82
N LEU A 123 -13.47 -6.00 17.61
CA LEU A 123 -12.76 -5.32 16.51
C LEU A 123 -13.16 -5.85 15.15
N LYS A 124 -13.34 -4.91 14.20
CA LYS A 124 -13.40 -5.21 12.78
C LYS A 124 -12.03 -5.72 12.28
N PRO A 125 -11.99 -6.40 11.11
CA PRO A 125 -10.73 -6.72 10.46
C PRO A 125 -9.89 -5.46 10.23
N ALA A 126 -8.58 -5.54 10.49
CA ALA A 126 -7.68 -4.40 10.24
C ALA A 126 -7.56 -4.08 8.74
N ASN A 127 -7.79 -5.07 7.87
CA ASN A 127 -7.92 -4.87 6.44
C ASN A 127 -9.37 -4.53 6.08
N PRO A 128 -9.59 -3.57 5.17
CA PRO A 128 -8.60 -3.02 4.24
C PRO A 128 -7.83 -1.78 4.73
N THR A 129 -8.05 -1.30 5.97
CA THR A 129 -7.38 -0.08 6.49
C THR A 129 -5.86 -0.16 6.46
N GLU A 130 -5.28 -1.28 6.92
CA GLU A 130 -3.83 -1.43 7.02
C GLU A 130 -3.13 -1.30 5.66
N GLU A 131 -3.57 -2.07 4.67
CA GLU A 131 -3.01 -2.05 3.31
C GLU A 131 -3.35 -0.76 2.55
N GLY A 132 -4.51 -0.16 2.84
CA GLY A 132 -4.91 1.14 2.30
C GLY A 132 -3.97 2.26 2.77
N LEU A 133 -3.70 2.34 4.07
CA LEU A 133 -2.76 3.31 4.66
C LEU A 133 -1.37 3.12 4.06
N ALA A 134 -0.87 1.88 4.04
CA ALA A 134 0.46 1.58 3.52
C ALA A 134 0.58 1.99 2.04
N SER A 135 -0.47 1.73 1.25
CA SER A 135 -0.51 2.10 -0.17
C SER A 135 -0.56 3.61 -0.39
N LEU A 136 -1.35 4.37 0.38
CA LEU A 136 -1.36 5.84 0.36
C LEU A 136 0.01 6.40 0.76
N HIS A 137 0.59 5.88 1.84
CA HIS A 137 1.90 6.28 2.32
C HIS A 137 3.00 6.00 1.29
N SER A 138 2.84 5.03 0.39
CA SER A 138 3.81 4.79 -0.68
C SER A 138 3.89 5.92 -1.72
N VAL A 139 2.83 6.73 -1.85
CA VAL A 139 2.72 7.82 -2.84
C VAL A 139 2.68 9.22 -2.24
N LEU A 140 2.41 9.37 -0.93
CA LEU A 140 2.05 10.65 -0.26
C LEU A 140 2.87 11.90 -0.64
N PHE A 141 4.19 11.81 -0.88
CA PHE A 141 5.04 12.96 -1.24
C PHE A 141 5.67 12.85 -2.62
N ARG A 142 5.15 11.99 -3.50
CA ARG A 142 5.57 11.99 -4.89
C ARG A 142 5.06 13.27 -5.54
N LYS A 143 5.86 13.87 -6.43
CA LYS A 143 5.42 15.03 -7.23
C LYS A 143 4.09 14.77 -7.94
N GLN A 144 3.96 13.56 -8.49
CA GLN A 144 2.75 13.05 -9.12
C GLN A 144 2.32 11.75 -8.40
N PRO A 145 1.44 11.82 -7.38
CA PRO A 145 1.09 10.68 -6.56
C PRO A 145 0.00 9.80 -7.20
N PHE A 146 0.26 9.30 -8.40
CA PHE A 146 -0.66 8.38 -9.09
C PHE A 146 -0.76 7.03 -8.37
N LEU A 147 -1.98 6.51 -8.28
CA LEU A 147 -2.33 5.23 -7.65
C LEU A 147 -2.22 4.04 -8.62
N TRP A 148 -1.43 4.19 -9.69
CA TRP A 148 -1.28 3.21 -10.78
C TRP A 148 -1.16 1.77 -10.29
N ARG A 149 -0.24 1.52 -9.34
CA ARG A 149 0.03 0.16 -8.89
C ARG A 149 -1.19 -0.49 -8.23
N ALA A 150 -1.87 0.22 -7.34
CA ALA A 150 -3.07 -0.29 -6.67
C ALA A 150 -4.22 -0.49 -7.68
N ALA A 151 -4.39 0.46 -8.61
CA ALA A 151 -5.40 0.38 -9.66
C ALA A 151 -5.18 -0.82 -10.59
N LEU A 152 -3.97 -0.98 -11.12
CA LEU A 152 -3.66 -2.07 -12.03
C LEU A 152 -3.69 -3.44 -11.34
N LEU A 153 -3.27 -3.53 -10.06
CA LEU A 153 -3.42 -4.77 -9.29
C LEU A 153 -4.90 -5.15 -9.14
N TYR A 154 -5.75 -4.19 -8.76
CA TYR A 154 -7.20 -4.43 -8.61
C TYR A 154 -7.83 -4.88 -9.94
N TYR A 155 -7.53 -4.14 -11.01
CA TYR A 155 -8.02 -4.44 -12.35
C TYR A 155 -7.56 -5.81 -12.84
N THR A 156 -6.28 -6.14 -12.64
CA THR A 156 -5.70 -7.43 -13.06
C THR A 156 -6.40 -8.59 -12.36
N VAL A 157 -6.63 -8.51 -11.05
CA VAL A 157 -7.38 -9.54 -10.31
C VAL A 157 -8.79 -9.70 -10.87
N HIS A 158 -9.48 -8.59 -11.13
CA HIS A 158 -10.81 -8.61 -11.73
C HIS A 158 -10.81 -9.28 -13.11
N GLN A 159 -9.85 -8.99 -13.98
CA GLN A 159 -9.77 -9.66 -15.28
C GLN A 159 -9.37 -11.14 -15.16
N ALA A 160 -8.51 -11.49 -14.20
CA ALA A 160 -8.08 -12.86 -13.97
C ALA A 160 -9.25 -13.81 -13.64
N SER A 161 -10.30 -13.34 -12.96
CA SER A 161 -11.48 -14.16 -12.68
C SER A 161 -12.29 -14.52 -13.94
N HIS A 162 -12.00 -13.90 -15.09
CA HIS A 162 -12.73 -14.09 -16.35
C HIS A 162 -11.84 -14.63 -17.49
N MET A 163 -10.52 -14.75 -17.26
CA MET A 163 -9.55 -15.06 -18.32
C MET A 163 -8.58 -16.15 -17.89
N SER A 164 -8.01 -16.90 -18.83
CA SER A 164 -6.84 -17.74 -18.59
C SER A 164 -5.60 -16.89 -18.28
N PHE A 165 -4.51 -17.50 -17.81
CA PHE A 165 -3.24 -16.79 -17.61
C PHE A 165 -2.69 -16.19 -18.90
N SER A 166 -2.67 -16.95 -20.00
CA SER A 166 -2.12 -16.48 -21.28
C SER A 166 -2.96 -15.34 -21.86
N SER A 167 -4.30 -15.44 -21.78
CA SER A 167 -5.20 -14.38 -22.22
C SER A 167 -5.05 -13.13 -21.35
N LEU A 168 -4.92 -13.28 -20.02
CA LEU A 168 -4.66 -12.14 -19.13
C LEU A 168 -3.32 -11.47 -19.46
N PHE A 169 -2.27 -12.25 -19.71
CA PHE A 169 -0.94 -11.75 -20.06
C PHE A 169 -0.97 -10.92 -21.34
N GLN A 170 -1.65 -11.40 -22.38
CA GLN A 170 -1.85 -10.65 -23.62
C GLN A 170 -2.74 -9.42 -23.39
N HIS A 171 -3.81 -9.55 -22.61
CA HIS A 171 -4.74 -8.48 -22.32
C HIS A 171 -4.09 -7.27 -21.64
N LEU A 172 -3.12 -7.50 -20.73
CA LEU A 172 -2.43 -6.42 -20.03
C LEU A 172 -1.44 -5.64 -20.93
N GLU A 173 -1.13 -6.10 -22.15
CA GLU A 173 -0.23 -5.42 -23.08
C GLU A 173 -0.67 -4.01 -23.45
N GLN A 174 -1.99 -3.76 -23.44
CA GLN A 174 -2.55 -2.43 -23.69
C GLN A 174 -2.18 -1.39 -22.62
N TYR A 175 -1.70 -1.83 -21.44
CA TYR A 175 -1.35 -0.96 -20.31
C TYR A 175 0.14 -1.02 -19.96
N VAL A 176 0.75 -2.21 -20.07
CA VAL A 176 2.14 -2.49 -19.69
C VAL A 176 2.80 -3.24 -20.85
N GLN A 177 3.79 -2.64 -21.49
CA GLN A 177 4.48 -3.21 -22.65
C GLN A 177 5.58 -4.19 -22.24
N ASP A 178 6.22 -3.97 -21.09
CA ASP A 178 7.26 -4.87 -20.58
C ASP A 178 6.65 -6.23 -20.16
N ALA A 179 7.06 -7.28 -20.88
CA ALA A 179 6.62 -8.65 -20.63
C ALA A 179 6.94 -9.16 -19.21
N ARG A 180 8.05 -8.75 -18.60
CA ARG A 180 8.41 -9.17 -17.24
C ARG A 180 7.46 -8.54 -16.22
N VAL A 181 7.16 -7.26 -16.38
CA VAL A 181 6.22 -6.56 -15.51
C VAL A 181 4.81 -7.15 -15.65
N ARG A 182 4.35 -7.40 -16.89
CA ARG A 182 3.08 -8.10 -17.13
C ARG A 182 3.03 -9.46 -16.47
N TRP A 183 4.10 -10.23 -16.58
CA TRP A 183 4.22 -11.55 -15.97
C TRP A 183 4.04 -11.47 -14.45
N GLU A 184 4.69 -10.52 -13.78
CA GLU A 184 4.54 -10.32 -12.34
C GLU A 184 3.08 -10.04 -11.94
N TYR A 185 2.38 -9.16 -12.67
CA TYR A 185 0.95 -8.90 -12.44
C TYR A 185 0.10 -10.17 -12.60
N CYS A 186 0.33 -10.94 -13.67
CA CYS A 186 -0.41 -12.18 -13.94
C CYS A 186 -0.15 -13.25 -12.87
N VAL A 187 1.12 -13.48 -12.49
CA VAL A 187 1.49 -14.43 -11.44
C VAL A 187 0.83 -14.08 -10.12
N ARG A 188 0.82 -12.79 -9.73
CA ARG A 188 0.19 -12.35 -8.49
C ARG A 188 -1.32 -12.62 -8.47
N ALA A 189 -2.00 -12.41 -9.59
CA ALA A 189 -3.43 -12.63 -9.72
C ALA A 189 -3.83 -14.10 -9.93
N LYS A 190 -2.92 -14.96 -10.41
CA LYS A 190 -3.20 -16.37 -10.74
C LYS A 190 -2.54 -17.39 -9.80
N ARG A 191 -1.62 -16.98 -8.92
CA ARG A 191 -0.88 -17.90 -8.03
C ARG A 191 -1.82 -18.77 -7.19
N GLY A 192 -1.39 -20.02 -6.97
CA GLY A 192 -2.12 -21.00 -6.18
C GLY A 192 -3.21 -21.77 -6.93
N GLN A 193 -3.42 -21.49 -8.23
CA GLN A 193 -4.35 -22.27 -9.06
C GLN A 193 -3.68 -23.54 -9.61
N ALA A 194 -4.43 -24.64 -9.65
CA ALA A 194 -3.97 -25.91 -10.20
C ALA A 194 -3.93 -25.91 -11.74
N ASP A 195 -4.94 -25.31 -12.38
CA ASP A 195 -5.02 -25.14 -13.84
C ASP A 195 -5.21 -23.67 -14.19
N THR A 196 -4.16 -23.03 -14.68
CA THR A 196 -4.17 -21.62 -15.07
C THR A 196 -4.73 -21.37 -16.48
N SER A 197 -5.12 -22.42 -17.23
CA SER A 197 -5.85 -22.24 -18.49
C SER A 197 -7.31 -21.83 -18.25
N GLN A 198 -7.83 -22.01 -17.04
CA GLN A 198 -9.20 -21.66 -16.66
C GLN A 198 -9.29 -20.25 -16.04
N PRO A 199 -10.49 -19.61 -16.09
CA PRO A 199 -10.78 -18.43 -15.28
C PRO A 199 -10.64 -18.71 -13.78
N GLY A 200 -10.20 -17.70 -13.02
CA GLY A 200 -9.98 -17.80 -11.58
C GLY A 200 -8.96 -16.78 -11.09
N CYS A 201 -9.04 -16.36 -9.83
CA CYS A 201 -8.09 -15.36 -9.30
C CYS A 201 -7.72 -15.62 -7.83
N PHE A 202 -6.55 -15.11 -7.45
CA PHE A 202 -6.15 -14.91 -6.06
C PHE A 202 -6.36 -13.43 -5.70
N SER A 203 -7.44 -13.12 -5.00
CA SER A 203 -7.96 -11.76 -4.87
C SER A 203 -7.26 -10.86 -3.85
N LYS A 204 -6.18 -11.35 -3.20
CA LYS A 204 -5.50 -10.65 -2.10
C LYS A 204 -5.15 -9.19 -2.43
N ASP A 205 -4.69 -8.92 -3.64
CA ASP A 205 -4.18 -7.59 -4.02
C ASP A 205 -5.30 -6.56 -4.31
N GLN A 206 -6.58 -6.94 -4.29
CA GLN A 206 -7.68 -5.97 -4.38
C GLN A 206 -7.80 -5.09 -3.13
N VAL A 207 -7.30 -5.58 -1.99
CA VAL A 207 -7.32 -4.88 -0.70
C VAL A 207 -6.63 -3.52 -0.73
N TYR A 208 -5.61 -3.35 -1.59
CA TYR A 208 -4.83 -2.12 -1.68
C TYR A 208 -5.69 -0.95 -2.14
N LEU A 209 -6.30 -1.08 -3.33
CA LEU A 209 -7.14 -0.01 -3.87
C LEU A 209 -8.41 0.16 -3.07
N ASP A 210 -9.05 -0.93 -2.64
CA ASP A 210 -10.22 -0.87 -1.76
C ASP A 210 -9.90 -0.02 -0.52
N GLY A 211 -8.84 -0.35 0.22
CA GLY A 211 -8.42 0.38 1.40
C GLY A 211 -8.09 1.85 1.15
N ILE A 212 -7.39 2.16 0.05
CA ILE A 212 -7.11 3.54 -0.36
C ILE A 212 -8.41 4.33 -0.49
N LEU A 213 -9.37 3.79 -1.24
CA LEU A 213 -10.62 4.48 -1.54
C LEU A 213 -11.46 4.72 -0.28
N ARG A 214 -11.53 3.74 0.64
CA ARG A 214 -12.24 3.93 1.92
C ARG A 214 -11.59 5.02 2.78
N ILE A 215 -10.26 5.00 2.88
CA ILE A 215 -9.55 6.01 3.67
C ILE A 215 -9.72 7.40 3.05
N LEU A 216 -9.66 7.53 1.72
CA LEU A 216 -9.87 8.80 1.03
C LEU A 216 -11.30 9.32 1.17
N ARG A 217 -12.31 8.44 1.15
CA ARG A 217 -13.71 8.80 1.45
C ARG A 217 -13.84 9.43 2.84
N TYR A 218 -13.26 8.81 3.86
CA TYR A 218 -13.39 9.26 5.26
C TYR A 218 -12.23 10.14 5.74
N ARG A 219 -11.35 10.61 4.86
CA ARG A 219 -10.10 11.31 5.25
C ARG A 219 -10.32 12.57 6.10
N GLN A 220 -11.48 13.22 5.96
CA GLN A 220 -11.79 14.42 6.74
C GLN A 220 -12.23 14.08 8.17
N THR A 221 -12.83 12.90 8.37
CA THR A 221 -13.41 12.46 9.65
C THR A 221 -12.50 11.53 10.44
N ILE A 222 -11.57 10.83 9.78
CA ILE A 222 -10.60 9.95 10.44
C ILE A 222 -9.64 10.79 11.31
N ASP A 223 -9.53 10.42 12.59
CA ASP A 223 -8.43 10.84 13.45
C ASP A 223 -7.19 10.00 13.14
N PHE A 224 -6.39 10.48 12.18
CA PHE A 224 -5.19 9.75 11.71
C PHE A 224 -4.12 9.57 12.79
N ARG A 225 -4.01 10.50 13.75
CA ARG A 225 -3.03 10.41 14.82
C ARG A 225 -3.44 9.31 15.79
N LEU A 226 -4.70 9.28 16.18
CA LEU A 226 -5.24 8.22 17.02
C LEU A 226 -5.21 6.87 16.29
N LEU A 227 -5.59 6.82 15.00
CA LEU A 227 -5.50 5.61 14.19
C LEU A 227 -4.07 5.05 14.15
N ALA A 228 -3.05 5.91 13.98
CA ALA A 228 -1.65 5.50 14.03
C ALA A 228 -1.27 4.95 15.42
N ALA A 229 -1.70 5.61 16.50
CA ALA A 229 -1.40 5.23 17.88
C ALA A 229 -2.05 3.90 18.30
N LEU A 230 -3.28 3.62 17.85
CA LEU A 230 -4.03 2.40 18.20
C LEU A 230 -3.49 1.12 17.51
N GLY A 231 -2.51 1.25 16.61
CA GLY A 231 -1.90 0.11 15.93
C GLY A 231 -2.81 -0.51 14.86
N LYS A 232 -2.83 -1.84 14.73
CA LYS A 232 -3.44 -2.57 13.61
C LYS A 232 -4.96 -2.78 13.80
N VAL A 233 -5.70 -1.67 13.71
CA VAL A 233 -7.17 -1.61 13.82
C VAL A 233 -7.80 -0.99 12.57
N SER A 234 -9.11 -1.24 12.35
CA SER A 234 -9.86 -0.54 11.31
C SER A 234 -10.03 0.94 11.67
N TYR A 235 -10.08 1.83 10.68
CA TYR A 235 -10.40 3.24 10.91
C TYR A 235 -11.81 3.41 11.53
N GLU A 236 -12.69 2.44 11.33
CA GLU A 236 -14.06 2.43 11.84
C GLU A 236 -14.11 2.20 13.36
N ASP A 237 -13.10 1.53 13.92
CA ASP A 237 -13.06 1.20 15.35
C ASP A 237 -12.42 2.32 16.20
N VAL A 238 -11.81 3.32 15.56
CA VAL A 238 -10.98 4.36 16.21
C VAL A 238 -11.72 5.06 17.36
N ASN A 239 -12.96 5.49 17.12
CA ASN A 239 -13.73 6.23 18.12
C ASN A 239 -14.10 5.38 19.33
N HIS A 240 -14.46 4.11 19.11
CA HIS A 240 -14.80 3.17 20.18
C HIS A 240 -13.56 2.79 21.01
N LEU A 241 -12.41 2.60 20.36
CA LEU A 241 -11.19 2.15 21.02
C LEU A 241 -10.43 3.26 21.78
N LYS A 242 -10.78 4.52 21.55
CA LYS A 242 -10.10 5.69 22.14
C LYS A 242 -9.96 5.62 23.67
N THR A 243 -10.98 5.11 24.37
CA THR A 243 -11.00 5.03 25.84
C THR A 243 -10.25 3.84 26.42
N PHE A 244 -9.90 2.86 25.58
CA PHE A 244 -9.25 1.61 26.00
C PHE A 244 -7.79 1.52 25.54
N GLY A 245 -7.42 2.34 24.56
CA GLY A 245 -6.10 2.30 23.95
C GLY A 245 -4.99 2.76 24.88
N VAL A 246 -3.87 2.05 24.83
CA VAL A 246 -2.61 2.49 25.44
C VAL A 246 -1.97 3.50 24.47
N LEU A 247 -2.12 4.79 24.77
CA LEU A 247 -1.66 5.89 23.90
C LEU A 247 -0.33 6.49 24.34
N GLU A 248 0.09 6.20 25.58
CA GLU A 248 1.37 6.64 26.11
C GLU A 248 2.52 6.06 25.28
N GLU A 249 3.47 6.91 24.91
CA GLU A 249 4.62 6.57 24.06
C GLU A 249 4.26 5.97 22.68
N ALA A 250 3.02 6.13 22.21
CA ALA A 250 2.63 5.66 20.89
C ALA A 250 3.52 6.31 19.82
N ARG A 251 4.12 5.48 18.97
CA ARG A 251 5.01 5.95 17.91
C ARG A 251 4.18 6.50 16.76
N ILE A 252 4.34 7.78 16.46
CA ILE A 252 3.70 8.43 15.30
C ILE A 252 4.76 8.61 14.22
N PRO A 253 4.55 8.09 12.99
CA PRO A 253 5.53 8.23 11.92
C PRO A 253 5.91 9.68 11.67
N HIS A 254 7.18 9.95 11.35
CA HIS A 254 7.68 11.31 11.16
C HIS A 254 6.84 12.12 10.16
N PHE A 255 6.36 11.47 9.09
CA PHE A 255 5.54 12.15 8.07
C PHE A 255 4.10 12.45 8.48
N MET A 256 3.65 11.98 9.65
CA MET A 256 2.33 12.26 10.21
C MET A 256 2.38 13.26 11.38
N GLN A 257 3.56 13.80 11.70
CA GLN A 257 3.71 14.79 12.77
C GLN A 257 3.00 16.11 12.42
N ASP A 258 3.01 16.48 11.14
CA ASP A 258 2.24 17.59 10.58
C ASP A 258 0.98 17.03 9.90
N LEU A 259 -0.13 16.99 10.65
CA LEU A 259 -1.40 16.43 10.18
C LEU A 259 -2.08 17.31 9.13
N GLU A 260 -1.85 18.61 9.16
CA GLU A 260 -2.40 19.54 8.16
C GLU A 260 -1.77 19.25 6.80
N ARG A 261 -0.43 19.20 6.75
CA ARG A 261 0.29 18.82 5.54
C ARG A 261 -0.05 17.41 5.10
N TYR A 262 -0.20 16.47 6.04
CA TYR A 262 -0.61 15.09 5.73
C TYR A 262 -1.97 15.06 5.01
N ARG A 263 -2.97 15.79 5.53
CA ARG A 263 -4.30 15.90 4.90
C ARG A 263 -4.22 16.56 3.51
N GLN A 264 -3.45 17.63 3.37
CA GLN A 264 -3.23 18.27 2.06
C GLN A 264 -2.63 17.29 1.03
N GLN A 265 -1.75 16.38 1.44
CA GLN A 265 -1.24 15.35 0.53
C GLN A 265 -2.30 14.32 0.13
N LEU A 266 -3.24 13.98 1.02
CA LEU A 266 -4.36 13.11 0.67
C LEU A 266 -5.30 13.77 -0.35
N ASP A 267 -5.57 15.07 -0.19
CA ASP A 267 -6.33 15.85 -1.16
C ASP A 267 -5.58 15.92 -2.51
N HIS A 268 -4.26 16.11 -2.49
CA HIS A 268 -3.44 16.08 -3.70
C HIS A 268 -3.49 14.72 -4.42
N ILE A 269 -3.56 13.60 -3.68
CA ILE A 269 -3.77 12.27 -4.26
C ILE A 269 -5.11 12.20 -4.98
N ILE A 270 -6.20 12.69 -4.37
CA ILE A 270 -7.53 12.70 -4.98
C ILE A 270 -7.52 13.49 -6.28
N THR A 271 -7.03 14.73 -6.24
CA THR A 271 -6.99 15.61 -7.41
C THR A 271 -6.12 15.02 -8.52
N THR A 272 -4.94 14.48 -8.19
CA THR A 272 -4.03 13.89 -9.18
C THR A 272 -4.66 12.69 -9.90
N ASN A 273 -5.43 11.88 -9.18
CA ASN A 273 -6.05 10.67 -9.70
C ASN A 273 -7.48 10.88 -10.22
N ARG A 274 -7.94 12.15 -10.26
CA ARG A 274 -9.28 12.55 -10.71
C ARG A 274 -10.40 11.74 -10.03
N LEU A 275 -10.25 11.47 -8.73
CA LEU A 275 -11.27 10.77 -7.96
C LEU A 275 -12.41 11.75 -7.63
N ASN A 276 -13.65 11.36 -7.94
CA ASN A 276 -14.85 12.15 -7.66
C ASN A 276 -15.35 11.85 -6.23
N GLU A 277 -15.68 12.89 -5.46
CA GLU A 277 -16.26 12.75 -4.11
C GLU A 277 -17.61 12.02 -4.13
N GLU A 278 -18.49 12.29 -5.09
CA GLU A 278 -19.79 11.61 -5.21
C GLU A 278 -19.60 10.10 -5.46
N GLU A 279 -18.61 9.73 -6.29
CA GLU A 279 -18.26 8.32 -6.52
C GLU A 279 -17.61 7.68 -5.29
N LEU A 280 -16.84 8.45 -4.50
CA LEU A 280 -16.30 8.02 -3.22
C LEU A 280 -17.41 7.79 -2.19
N GLU A 281 -18.45 8.62 -2.16
CA GLU A 281 -19.60 8.45 -1.28
C GLU A 281 -20.45 7.22 -1.67
N GLN A 282 -20.60 6.92 -2.95
CA GLN A 282 -21.39 5.78 -3.43
C GLN A 282 -20.68 4.42 -3.32
N LEU A 283 -19.38 4.41 -3.03
CA LEU A 283 -18.48 3.26 -3.15
C LEU A 283 -18.78 2.10 -2.19
N LEU A 284 -19.47 2.38 -1.08
CA LEU A 284 -19.84 1.41 -0.06
C LEU A 284 -21.25 1.75 0.43
N PRO A 285 -22.15 0.75 0.61
CA PRO A 285 -23.39 0.99 1.33
C PRO A 285 -23.08 1.49 2.75
N ASP A 286 -23.94 2.38 3.25
CA ASP A 286 -23.85 2.98 4.59
C ASP A 286 -23.79 1.94 5.72
#